data_AF-A0A2E9SMX1-F1
#
_entry.id   AF-A0A2E9SMX1-F1
#
_cell.length_a   1.000
_cell.length_b   1.000
_cell.length_c   1.000
_cell.angle_alpha   90.00
_cell.angle_beta   90.00
_cell.angle_gamma   90.00
#
_symmetry.space_group_name_H-M   'P 1'
#
loop_
_entity.id
_entity.type
_entity.pdbx_description
1 polymer ?
#
loop_
_entity_poly.entity_id
_entity_poly.type
_entity_poly.pdbx_seq_one_letter_code
_entity_poly.pdbx_strand_id
1 'polypeptide(L)'
;MLCLSVFLTACSKPVAFTDYTVENLLKKNLSELTEPRLFETEKLEIIQKSEEGDAAEAEVYVTLVFPEDFDTVISMRKLQPFNMEYKQYKSSFGKFAAGERQRHHAKYQFVRRDGKWLISGSQAMSPPEIMPPQP
;
A
#
# COMPACT_ATOMS: atom_id res chain seq x y z
N MET A 1 31.39 26.10 39.27
CA MET A 1 30.37 25.08 38.93
C MET A 1 30.25 25.04 37.40
N LEU A 2 30.89 24.07 36.76
CA LEU A 2 30.70 23.80 35.33
C LEU A 2 29.41 22.98 35.18
N CYS A 3 28.32 23.60 34.73
CA CYS A 3 27.17 22.87 34.22
C CYS A 3 27.50 22.38 32.81
N LEU A 4 28.11 21.20 32.72
CA LEU A 4 28.27 20.48 31.46
C LEU A 4 26.91 19.86 31.10
N SER A 5 26.09 20.61 30.38
CA SER A 5 24.86 20.11 29.78
C SER A 5 25.22 19.12 28.67
N VAL A 6 25.27 17.83 29.02
CA VAL A 6 25.32 16.73 28.07
C VAL A 6 24.01 16.74 27.30
N PHE A 7 24.00 17.39 26.13
CA PHE A 7 22.98 17.16 25.12
C PHE A 7 23.13 15.71 24.66
N LEU A 8 22.32 14.82 25.24
CA LEU A 8 22.04 13.51 24.68
C LEU A 8 21.33 13.76 23.34
N THR A 9 22.09 13.97 22.28
CA THR A 9 21.57 13.81 20.92
C THR A 9 21.17 12.35 20.82
N ALA A 10 19.87 12.08 20.95
CA ALA A 10 19.30 10.79 20.60
C ALA A 10 19.51 10.61 19.09
N CYS A 11 20.69 10.11 18.70
CA CYS A 11 20.96 9.64 17.36
C CYS A 11 20.12 8.37 17.16
N SER A 12 18.82 8.54 16.86
CA SER A 12 18.03 7.42 16.38
C SER A 12 18.67 6.96 15.08
N LYS A 13 19.27 5.76 15.10
CA LYS A 13 19.84 5.17 13.90
C LYS A 13 18.73 5.12 12.82
N PRO A 14 19.04 5.43 11.56
CA PRO A 14 18.06 5.36 10.48
C PRO A 14 17.40 3.98 10.43
N VAL A 15 16.08 3.94 10.18
CA VAL A 15 15.38 2.68 10.00
C VAL A 15 15.92 1.99 8.73
N ALA A 16 16.34 0.73 8.85
CA ALA A 16 16.85 -0.07 7.74
C ALA A 16 15.72 -0.43 6.75
N PHE A 17 16.01 -0.51 5.45
CA PHE A 17 15.02 -0.90 4.45
C PHE A 17 14.84 -2.42 4.37
N THR A 18 14.16 -2.97 5.37
CA THR A 18 13.89 -4.42 5.48
C THR A 18 12.59 -4.81 4.79
N ASP A 19 12.39 -6.11 4.55
CA ASP A 19 11.13 -6.64 4.00
C ASP A 19 9.96 -6.31 4.92
N TYR A 20 10.19 -6.42 6.23
CA TYR A 20 9.25 -5.97 7.26
C TYR A 20 8.88 -4.49 7.13
N THR A 21 9.84 -3.62 6.78
CA THR A 21 9.58 -2.18 6.59
C THR A 21 8.71 -1.95 5.37
N VAL A 22 9.01 -2.61 4.24
CA VAL A 22 8.22 -2.56 3.02
C VAL A 22 6.79 -3.06 3.28
N GLU A 23 6.66 -4.24 3.88
CA GLU A 23 5.35 -4.83 4.22
C GLU A 23 4.50 -3.92 5.10
N ASN A 24 5.08 -3.37 6.17
CA ASN A 24 4.33 -2.52 7.09
C ASN A 24 3.87 -1.23 6.43
N LEU A 25 4.74 -0.57 5.64
CA LEU A 25 4.38 0.65 4.94
C LEU A 25 3.27 0.40 3.92
N LEU A 26 3.37 -0.71 3.17
CA LEU A 26 2.36 -1.08 2.18
C LEU A 26 1.04 -1.49 2.84
N LYS A 27 1.06 -2.31 3.90
CA LYS A 27 -0.15 -2.68 4.66
C LYS A 27 -0.86 -1.44 5.19
N LYS A 28 -0.10 -0.49 5.76
CA LYS A 28 -0.64 0.79 6.25
C LYS A 28 -1.24 1.62 5.10
N ASN A 29 -0.53 1.76 3.99
CA ASN A 29 -1.03 2.52 2.85
C ASN A 29 -2.31 1.91 2.25
N LEU A 30 -2.35 0.59 2.09
CA LEU A 30 -3.52 -0.13 1.59
C LEU A 30 -4.71 -0.05 2.54
N SER A 31 -4.51 -0.09 3.86
CA SER A 31 -5.59 0.12 4.82
C SER A 31 -6.15 1.53 4.76
N GLU A 32 -5.29 2.55 4.62
CA GLU A 32 -5.71 3.96 4.52
C GLU A 32 -6.51 4.23 3.23
N LEU A 33 -6.16 3.57 2.11
CA LEU A 33 -6.92 3.67 0.86
C LEU A 33 -8.32 3.07 0.95
N THR A 34 -8.58 2.27 1.98
CA THR A 34 -9.80 1.48 2.09
C THR A 34 -10.62 1.80 3.30
N GLU A 35 -10.51 2.94 3.98
CA GLU A 35 -11.48 3.29 5.04
C GLU A 35 -12.71 4.01 4.44
N PRO A 36 -13.96 3.47 4.56
CA PRO A 36 -14.40 2.17 5.10
C PRO A 36 -14.08 0.92 4.25
N ARG A 37 -13.75 -0.21 4.91
CA ARG A 37 -13.03 -1.39 4.34
C ARG A 37 -13.63 -1.89 3.01
N LEU A 38 -12.83 -1.85 1.94
CA LEU A 38 -13.23 -2.23 0.58
C LEU A 38 -12.69 -3.57 0.12
N PHE A 39 -11.50 -3.87 0.58
CA PHE A 39 -10.82 -5.12 0.32
C PHE A 39 -10.01 -5.47 1.56
N GLU A 40 -9.57 -6.71 1.61
CA GLU A 40 -8.62 -7.20 2.58
C GLU A 40 -7.32 -7.55 1.86
N THR A 41 -6.18 -7.14 2.43
CA THR A 41 -4.88 -7.61 1.94
C THR A 41 -4.68 -9.04 2.42
N GLU A 42 -4.88 -10.02 1.54
CA GLU A 42 -4.68 -11.44 1.82
C GLU A 42 -3.19 -11.80 1.87
N LYS A 43 -2.44 -11.33 0.86
CA LYS A 43 -1.02 -11.66 0.71
C LYS A 43 -0.24 -10.49 0.16
N LEU A 44 1.00 -10.34 0.63
CA LEU A 44 1.99 -9.42 0.09
C LEU A 44 3.30 -10.19 -0.10
N GLU A 45 3.85 -10.14 -1.30
CA GLU A 45 5.09 -10.83 -1.66
C GLU A 45 6.07 -9.82 -2.24
N ILE A 46 7.25 -9.71 -1.63
CA ILE A 46 8.33 -8.88 -2.16
C ILE A 46 9.14 -9.73 -3.13
N ILE A 47 9.16 -9.33 -4.40
CA ILE A 47 9.86 -10.03 -5.47
C ILE A 47 11.33 -9.62 -5.47
N GLN A 48 11.56 -8.30 -5.45
CA GLN A 48 12.87 -7.70 -5.42
C GLN A 48 12.80 -6.32 -4.78
N LYS A 49 13.94 -5.87 -4.23
CA LYS A 49 14.07 -4.52 -3.69
C LYS A 49 15.51 -4.02 -3.83
N SER A 50 15.65 -2.70 -3.90
CA SER A 50 16.93 -2.01 -3.92
C SER A 50 16.88 -0.81 -2.98
N GLU A 51 17.99 -0.49 -2.33
CA GLU A 51 18.18 0.70 -1.50
C GLU A 51 19.43 1.42 -2.00
N GLU A 52 19.31 2.73 -2.25
CA GLU A 52 20.40 3.62 -2.60
C GLU A 52 20.29 4.91 -1.76
N GLY A 53 21.08 4.97 -0.68
CA GLY A 53 21.08 6.10 0.24
C GLY A 53 19.72 6.31 0.92
N ASP A 54 19.04 7.39 0.56
CA ASP A 54 17.72 7.77 1.08
C ASP A 54 16.58 7.50 0.08
N ALA A 55 16.87 6.77 -0.99
CA ALA A 55 15.87 6.27 -1.94
C ALA A 55 15.86 4.75 -1.94
N ALA A 56 14.70 4.15 -2.17
CA ALA A 56 14.58 2.71 -2.32
C ALA A 56 13.40 2.35 -3.23
N GLU A 57 13.42 1.15 -3.78
CA GLU A 57 12.35 0.61 -4.61
C GLU A 57 12.05 -0.83 -4.18
N ALA A 58 10.78 -1.23 -4.28
CA ALA A 58 10.37 -2.62 -4.08
C ALA A 58 9.33 -3.02 -5.13
N GLU A 59 9.58 -4.13 -5.81
CA GLU A 59 8.61 -4.77 -6.69
C GLU A 59 7.88 -5.85 -5.89
N VAL A 60 6.55 -5.80 -5.92
CA VAL A 60 5.70 -6.64 -5.08
C VAL A 60 4.53 -7.21 -5.86
N TYR A 61 4.06 -8.36 -5.40
CA TYR A 61 2.69 -8.80 -5.63
C TYR A 61 1.85 -8.52 -4.39
N VAL A 62 0.65 -7.96 -4.60
CA VAL A 62 -0.36 -7.76 -3.55
C VAL A 62 -1.62 -8.50 -3.97
N THR A 63 -2.07 -9.45 -3.16
CA THR A 63 -3.37 -10.11 -3.33
C THR A 63 -4.41 -9.43 -2.46
N LEU A 64 -5.44 -8.90 -3.10
CA LEU A 64 -6.60 -8.28 -2.48
C LEU A 64 -7.79 -9.24 -2.55
N VAL A 65 -8.57 -9.33 -1.48
CA VAL A 65 -9.86 -10.03 -1.42
C VAL A 65 -10.96 -8.99 -1.30
N PHE A 66 -11.98 -9.06 -2.16
CA PHE A 66 -13.13 -8.17 -2.10
C PHE A 66 -14.29 -8.86 -1.38
N PRO A 67 -14.62 -8.47 -0.12
CA PRO A 67 -15.67 -9.16 0.64
C PRO A 67 -17.08 -8.90 0.07
N GLU A 68 -17.29 -7.73 -0.52
CA GLU A 68 -18.54 -7.29 -1.11
C GLU A 68 -18.37 -7.08 -2.62
N ASP A 69 -19.46 -7.10 -3.39
CA ASP A 69 -19.41 -6.75 -4.80
C ASP A 69 -19.25 -5.23 -5.03
N PHE A 70 -18.86 -4.87 -6.26
CA PHE A 70 -18.62 -3.47 -6.63
C PHE A 70 -19.83 -2.57 -6.40
N ASP A 71 -21.03 -3.03 -6.72
CA ASP A 71 -22.27 -2.23 -6.63
C ASP A 71 -22.67 -1.98 -5.15
N THR A 72 -22.41 -2.95 -4.28
CA THR A 72 -22.58 -2.83 -2.83
C THR A 72 -21.59 -1.82 -2.26
N VAL A 73 -20.32 -1.90 -2.64
CA VAL A 73 -19.28 -0.98 -2.21
C VAL A 73 -19.58 0.47 -2.60
N ILE A 74 -19.93 0.73 -3.86
CA ILE A 74 -20.24 2.09 -4.31
C ILE A 74 -21.48 2.65 -3.58
N SER A 75 -22.45 1.80 -3.25
CA SER A 75 -23.65 2.18 -2.48
C SER A 75 -23.30 2.56 -1.04
N MET A 76 -22.52 1.72 -0.35
CA MET A 76 -22.08 1.97 1.03
C MET A 76 -21.28 3.26 1.17
N ARG A 77 -20.42 3.55 0.20
CA ARG A 77 -19.62 4.79 0.16
C ARG A 77 -20.34 5.98 -0.46
N LYS A 78 -21.58 5.79 -0.95
CA LYS A 78 -22.36 6.82 -1.67
C LYS A 78 -21.59 7.40 -2.87
N LEU A 79 -20.78 6.56 -3.54
CA LEU A 79 -20.04 6.95 -4.74
C LEU A 79 -20.99 7.04 -5.93
N GLN A 80 -21.02 8.21 -6.57
CA GLN A 80 -21.87 8.44 -7.73
C GLN A 80 -21.06 8.34 -9.04
N PRO A 81 -21.61 7.77 -10.13
CA PRO A 81 -20.87 7.53 -11.37
C PRO A 81 -20.18 8.75 -12.01
N PHE A 82 -20.69 9.95 -11.73
CA PHE A 82 -20.15 11.21 -12.24
C PHE A 82 -19.04 11.80 -11.35
N ASN A 83 -18.87 11.32 -10.12
CA ASN A 83 -17.87 11.82 -9.18
C ASN A 83 -16.46 11.35 -9.57
N MET A 84 -15.47 12.22 -9.39
CA MET A 84 -14.07 11.88 -9.66
C MET A 84 -13.58 10.71 -8.82
N GLU A 85 -14.03 10.63 -7.56
CA GLU A 85 -13.72 9.51 -6.66
C GLU A 85 -14.22 8.17 -7.22
N TYR A 86 -15.44 8.12 -7.77
CA TYR A 86 -15.96 6.92 -8.45
C TYR A 86 -15.11 6.54 -9.67
N LYS A 87 -14.72 7.51 -10.49
CA LYS A 87 -13.93 7.25 -11.71
C LYS A 87 -12.54 6.73 -11.37
N GLN A 88 -11.88 7.34 -10.39
CA GLN A 88 -10.61 6.88 -9.86
C GLN A 88 -10.77 5.46 -9.31
N TYR A 89 -11.81 5.23 -8.52
CA TYR A 89 -12.11 3.93 -7.94
C TYR A 89 -12.28 2.82 -8.98
N LYS A 90 -13.18 3.02 -9.95
CA LYS A 90 -13.42 2.08 -11.04
C LYS A 90 -12.17 1.87 -11.89
N SER A 91 -11.33 2.90 -12.06
CA SER A 91 -10.08 2.78 -12.79
C SER A 91 -9.03 1.94 -12.04
N SER A 92 -9.01 1.99 -10.71
CA SER A 92 -8.03 1.28 -9.89
C SER A 92 -8.34 -0.22 -9.74
N PHE A 93 -9.62 -0.58 -9.57
CA PHE A 93 -10.02 -1.95 -9.22
C PHE A 93 -10.95 -2.63 -10.23
N GLY A 94 -11.43 -1.89 -11.24
CA GLY A 94 -12.44 -2.41 -12.16
C GLY A 94 -13.78 -2.69 -11.46
N LYS A 95 -14.60 -3.55 -12.08
CA LYS A 95 -15.75 -4.17 -11.42
C LYS A 95 -15.32 -5.54 -10.90
N PHE A 96 -15.79 -5.91 -9.72
CA PHE A 96 -15.45 -7.17 -9.05
C PHE A 96 -16.69 -7.79 -8.39
N ALA A 97 -16.66 -9.11 -8.22
CA ALA A 97 -17.68 -9.87 -7.48
C ALA A 97 -17.31 -10.03 -5.99
N ALA A 98 -18.30 -10.32 -5.16
CA ALA A 98 -18.06 -10.71 -3.77
C ALA A 98 -17.22 -12.00 -3.70
N GLY A 99 -16.18 -12.00 -2.86
CA GLY A 99 -15.20 -13.07 -2.73
C GLY A 99 -14.14 -13.09 -3.83
N GLU A 100 -14.18 -12.17 -4.81
CA GLU A 100 -13.16 -12.10 -5.86
C GLU A 100 -11.80 -11.76 -5.26
N ARG A 101 -10.75 -12.34 -5.84
CA ARG A 101 -9.37 -12.01 -5.51
C ARG A 101 -8.67 -11.39 -6.69
N GLN A 102 -7.97 -10.30 -6.47
CA GLN A 102 -7.14 -9.66 -7.48
C GLN A 102 -5.69 -9.62 -7.01
N ARG A 103 -4.77 -10.14 -7.83
CA ARG A 103 -3.34 -10.05 -7.59
C ARG A 103 -2.75 -8.94 -8.44
N HIS A 104 -2.25 -7.90 -7.78
CA HIS A 104 -1.66 -6.73 -8.41
C HIS A 104 -0.14 -6.83 -8.40
N HIS A 105 0.47 -6.62 -9.56
CA HIS A 105 1.92 -6.50 -9.72
C HIS A 105 2.30 -5.02 -9.76
N ALA A 106 3.06 -4.55 -8.78
CA ALA A 106 3.38 -3.14 -8.65
C ALA A 106 4.82 -2.91 -8.18
N LYS A 107 5.41 -1.82 -8.66
CA LYS A 107 6.67 -1.28 -8.18
C LYS A 107 6.38 -0.06 -7.30
N TYR A 108 6.87 -0.08 -6.07
CA TYR A 108 6.76 1.02 -5.13
C TYR A 108 8.10 1.72 -4.97
N GLN A 109 8.04 3.04 -4.85
CA GLN A 109 9.18 3.91 -4.59
C GLN A 109 9.08 4.42 -3.15
N PHE A 110 10.23 4.48 -2.50
CA PHE A 110 10.35 4.89 -1.11
C PHE A 110 11.43 5.95 -0.97
N VAL A 111 11.21 6.85 -0.01
CA VAL A 111 12.15 7.91 0.34
C VAL A 111 12.29 7.96 1.85
N ARG A 112 13.52 8.12 2.33
CA ARG A 112 13.80 8.33 3.74
C ARG A 112 13.73 9.83 4.05
N ARG A 113 12.90 10.20 5.02
CA ARG A 113 12.82 11.55 5.59
C ARG A 113 12.82 11.45 7.11
N ASP A 114 13.62 12.28 7.77
CA ASP A 114 13.74 12.29 9.23
C ASP A 114 14.00 10.90 9.84
N GLY A 115 14.84 10.10 9.16
CA GLY A 115 15.19 8.74 9.57
C GLY A 115 14.11 7.67 9.36
N LYS A 116 12.96 8.01 8.76
CA LYS A 116 11.84 7.11 8.48
C LYS A 116 11.59 6.95 6.99
N TRP A 117 11.23 5.73 6.59
CA TRP A 117 10.82 5.45 5.22
C TRP A 117 9.37 5.83 4.97
N LEU A 118 9.10 6.39 3.79
CA LEU A 118 7.79 6.80 3.31
C LEU A 118 7.62 6.31 1.87
N ILE A 119 6.42 5.94 1.47
CA ILE A 119 6.10 5.67 0.06
C ILE A 119 6.03 7.01 -0.67
N SER A 120 6.85 7.17 -1.72
CA SER A 120 6.84 8.35 -2.61
C SER A 120 6.02 8.14 -3.88
N GLY A 121 5.84 6.89 -4.30
CA GLY A 121 5.14 6.60 -5.55
C GLY A 121 4.90 5.11 -5.74
N SER A 122 4.05 4.80 -6.73
CA SER A 122 3.73 3.43 -7.14
C SER A 122 3.46 3.39 -8.64
N GLN A 123 3.86 2.31 -9.30
CA GLN A 123 3.60 2.03 -10.69
C GLN A 123 3.08 0.60 -10.86
N ALA A 124 1.95 0.43 -11.55
CA ALA A 124 1.48 -0.89 -11.95
C ALA A 124 2.41 -1.45 -13.05
N MET A 125 2.89 -2.68 -12.85
CA MET A 125 3.83 -3.34 -13.75
C MET A 125 3.13 -4.21 -14.79
N SER A 126 1.94 -4.71 -14.47
CA SER A 126 1.07 -5.46 -15.36
C SER A 126 -0.40 -5.34 -14.93
N PRO A 127 -1.38 -5.68 -15.80
CA PRO A 127 -2.78 -5.80 -15.40
C PRO A 127 -2.96 -6.81 -14.25
N PRO A 128 -3.94 -6.61 -13.34
CA PRO A 128 -4.16 -7.54 -12.24
C PRO A 128 -4.61 -8.91 -12.75
N GLU A 129 -4.13 -9.96 -12.09
CA GLU A 129 -4.64 -11.32 -12.27
C GLU A 129 -5.90 -11.48 -11.44
N ILE A 130 -7.03 -11.74 -12.10
CA ILE A 130 -8.34 -11.93 -11.46
C ILE A 130 -8.53 -13.41 -11.18
N MET A 131 -8.69 -13.74 -9.91
CA MET A 131 -8.98 -15.09 -9.43
C MET A 131 -10.43 -15.15 -8.96
N PRO A 132 -11.21 -16.15 -9.39
CA PRO A 132 -12.61 -16.29 -8.97
C PRO A 132 -12.71 -16.57 -7.46
N PRO A 133 -13.88 -16.32 -6.84
CA PRO A 133 -14.16 -16.72 -5.48
C PRO A 133 -13.89 -18.21 -5.29
N GLN A 134 -13.24 -18.58 -4.19
CA GLN A 134 -13.12 -19.99 -3.83
C GLN A 134 -14.48 -20.50 -3.31
N PRO A 135 -14.92 -21.70 -3.73
CA PRO A 135 -16.17 -22.31 -3.28
C PRO A 135 -16.14 -22.69 -1.80
#